data_AF-A0A0F8W1C5-F1
#
_entry.id   AF-A0A0F8W1C5-F1
#
_cell.length_a   1.000
_cell.length_b   1.000
_cell.length_c   1.000
_cell.angle_alpha   90.00
_cell.angle_beta   90.00
_cell.angle_gamma   90.00
#
_symmetry.space_group_name_H-M   'P 1'
#
loop_
_entity.id
_entity.type
_entity.pdbx_description
1 polymer ?
#
loop_
_entity_poly.entity_id
_entity_poly.type
_entity_poly.pdbx_seq_one_letter_code
_entity_poly.pdbx_strand_id
1 'polypeptide(L)' 'MRCPDCYGIVDKTPFRPQPGLDPRLREYSCTLDHTFYWLISDDELAKEAEQAEPSTTAARMNVA' A
#
# COMPACT_ATOMS: atom_id res chain seq x y z
N MET A 1 -9.94 -7.83 1.80
CA MET A 1 -9.77 -7.07 3.05
C MET A 1 -11.09 -7.06 3.82
N ARG A 2 -11.09 -6.77 5.13
CA ARG A 2 -12.31 -6.74 5.97
C ARG A 2 -12.49 -5.36 6.62
N CYS A 3 -13.74 -4.92 6.74
CA CYS A 3 -14.08 -3.67 7.41
C CYS A 3 -13.81 -3.83 8.93
N PRO A 4 -13.10 -2.92 9.59
CA PRO A 4 -12.79 -3.04 11.02
C PRO A 4 -14.04 -2.89 11.91
N ASP A 5 -15.06 -2.17 11.43
CA ASP A 5 -16.26 -1.87 12.21
C ASP A 5 -17.29 -3.00 12.13
N CYS A 6 -17.61 -3.45 10.92
CA CYS A 6 -18.68 -4.43 10.68
C CYS A 6 -18.17 -5.80 10.22
N TYR A 7 -16.86 -5.98 10.02
CA TYR A 7 -16.24 -7.21 9.48
C TYR A 7 -16.77 -7.62 8.09
N GLY A 8 -17.47 -6.70 7.41
CA GLY A 8 -17.96 -6.84 6.05
C GLY A 8 -16.85 -6.92 5.02
N ILE A 9 -17.24 -7.27 3.79
CA ILE A 9 -16.35 -7.22 2.64
C ILE A 9 -16.13 -5.75 2.27
N VAL A 10 -14.87 -5.39 2.03
CA VAL A 10 -14.49 -4.06 1.53
C VAL A 10 -14.10 -4.20 0.08
N ASP A 11 -14.77 -3.44 -0.77
CA ASP A 11 -14.53 -3.40 -2.21
C ASP A 11 -13.68 -2.19 -2.59
N LYS A 12 -12.83 -2.38 -3.59
CA LYS A 12 -11.97 -1.32 -4.13
C LYS A 12 -12.81 -0.42 -5.01
N THR A 13 -12.84 0.88 -4.73
CA THR A 13 -13.54 1.85 -5.58
C THR A 13 -12.65 2.28 -6.76
N PRO A 14 -13.23 2.89 -7.81
CA PRO A 14 -12.45 3.43 -8.92
C PRO A 14 -11.42 4.44 -8.43
N PHE A 15 -10.17 4.35 -8.91
CA PHE A 15 -9.11 5.25 -8.48
C PHE A 15 -9.47 6.71 -8.78
N ARG A 16 -9.52 7.53 -7.72
CA ARG A 16 -9.67 8.98 -7.82
C ARG A 16 -8.52 9.65 -7.05
N PRO A 17 -7.51 10.18 -7.75
CA PRO A 17 -6.45 10.92 -7.10
C PRO A 17 -7.04 12.19 -6.48
N GLN A 18 -6.92 12.32 -5.16
CA GLN A 18 -7.30 13.54 -4.46
C GLN A 18 -6.07 14.44 -4.25
N PRO A 19 -6.19 15.76 -4.48
CA PRO A 19 -5.10 16.69 -4.24
C PRO A 19 -4.76 16.71 -2.74
N GLY A 20 -3.47 16.51 -2.42
CA GLY A 20 -2.97 16.50 -1.03
C GLY A 20 -2.98 15.12 -0.34
N LEU A 21 -3.47 14.08 -1.01
CA LEU A 21 -3.36 12.69 -0.56
C LEU A 21 -2.20 11.98 -1.25
N ASP A 22 -1.63 10.97 -0.56
CA ASP A 22 -0.55 10.15 -1.12
C ASP A 22 -1.04 9.43 -2.40
N PRO A 23 -0.30 9.51 -3.52
CA PRO A 23 -0.70 8.89 -4.78
C PRO A 23 -0.83 7.36 -4.72
N ARG A 24 -0.26 6.71 -3.70
CA ARG A 24 -0.38 5.26 -3.47
C ARG A 24 -1.68 4.88 -2.78
N LEU A 25 -2.36 5.83 -2.14
CA LEU A 25 -3.63 5.55 -1.48
C LEU A 25 -4.69 5.14 -2.50
N ARG A 26 -5.48 4.16 -2.12
CA ARG A 26 -6.67 3.70 -2.84
C ARG A 26 -7.85 3.83 -1.89
N GLU A 27 -8.97 4.25 -2.45
CA GLU A 27 -10.22 4.32 -1.73
C GLU A 27 -10.89 2.94 -1.76
N TYR A 28 -11.39 2.53 -0.60
CA TYR A 28 -12.13 1.30 -0.38
C TYR A 28 -13.46 1.64 0.29
N SER A 29 -14.52 0.96 -0.10
CA SER A 29 -15.85 1.14 0.50
C SER A 29 -16.35 -0.19 1.05
N CYS A 30 -16.85 -0.19 2.28
CA CYS A 30 -17.51 -1.38 2.80
C CYS A 30 -18.90 -1.55 2.22
N THR A 31 -19.25 -2.77 1.84
CA THR A 31 -20.55 -3.10 1.24
C THR A 31 -21.70 -3.14 2.24
N LEU A 32 -21.42 -3.18 3.54
CA LEU A 32 -22.47 -3.28 4.58
C LEU A 32 -22.83 -1.91 5.17
N ASP A 33 -21.84 -1.15 5.62
CA ASP A 33 -22.03 0.13 6.31
C ASP A 33 -21.68 1.35 5.43
N HIS A 34 -21.16 1.12 4.23
CA HIS A 34 -20.80 2.17 3.25
C HIS A 34 -19.74 3.16 3.74
N THR A 35 -19.02 2.84 4.82
CA THR A 35 -17.87 3.61 5.29
C THR A 35 -16.72 3.52 4.28
N PHE A 36 -16.03 4.64 4.10
CA PHE A 36 -14.89 4.78 3.20
C PHE A 36 -13.56 4.73 3.94
N TYR A 37 -12.61 3.98 3.40
CA TYR A 37 -11.27 3.83 3.94
C TYR A 37 -10.23 4.16 2.86
N TRP A 38 -9.18 4.87 3.25
CA TRP A 38 -8.03 5.19 2.38
C TRP A 38 -6.86 4.33 2.82
N LEU A 39 -6.49 3.35 1.99
CA LEU A 39 -5.48 2.35 2.34
C LEU A 39 -4.48 2.18 1.20
N ILE A 40 -3.24 1.86 1.54
CA ILE A 40 -2.21 1.47 0.57
C ILE A 40 -2.41 -0.02 0.30
N SER A 41 -2.53 -0.42 -0.96
CA SER A 41 -2.67 -1.84 -1.31
C SER A 41 -1.37 -2.60 -1.07
N ASP A 42 -1.44 -3.84 -0.60
CA ASP A 42 -0.28 -4.72 -0.35
C ASP A 42 0.66 -4.84 -1.57
N ASP A 43 0.14 -4.79 -2.79
CA ASP A 43 0.92 -4.84 -4.04
C ASP A 43 1.88 -3.64 -4.19
N GLU A 44 1.44 -2.46 -3.73
CA GLU A 44 2.27 -1.24 -3.76
C GLU A 44 3.27 -1.26 -2.59
N LEU A 45 2.85 -1.77 -1.43
CA LEU A 45 3.72 -1.94 -0.26
C LEU A 45 4.86 -2.95 -0.57
N ALA A 46 4.56 -4.03 -1.29
CA ALA A 46 5.54 -5.02 -1.72
C ALA A 46 6.56 -4.44 -2.71
N LYS A 47 6.11 -3.63 -3.70
CA LYS A 47 7.00 -2.94 -4.64
C LYS A 47 7.94 -1.95 -3.96
N GLU A 48 7.51 -1.31 -2.87
CA GLU A 48 8.38 -0.43 -2.10
C GLU A 48 9.35 -1.20 -1.21
N ALA A 49 8.92 -2.30 -0.60
CA ALA A 49 9.83 -3.17 0.14
C ALA A 49 10.96 -3.71 -0.76
N GLU A 50 10.65 -4.03 -2.01
CA GLU A 50 11.63 -4.49 -3.01
C GLU A 50 12.57 -3.38 -3.49
N GLN A 51 12.13 -2.12 -3.50
CA GLN A 51 12.96 -0.96 -3.85
C GLN A 51 13.74 -0.38 -2.67
N ALA A 52 13.32 -0.67 -1.44
CA ALA A 52 13.95 -0.22 -0.21
C ALA A 52 15.14 -1.07 0.21
N GLU A 53 15.48 -2.15 -0.50
CA GLU A 53 16.76 -2.83 -0.31
C GLU A 53 17.90 -1.92 -0.79
N PRO A 54 18.72 -1.35 0.11
CA PRO A 54 19.90 -0.64 -0.33
C PRO A 54 20.82 -1.66 -0.98
N SER A 55 21.22 -1.34 -2.21
CA SER A 55 22.45 -1.83 -2.81
C SER A 55 23.61 -1.57 -1.84
N THR A 56 23.87 -2.51 -0.92
CA THR A 56 25.09 -2.52 -0.13
C THR A 56 26.22 -2.92 -1.06
N THR A 57 26.74 -1.89 -1.72
CA THR A 57 28.15 -1.53 -1.68
C THR A 57 29.12 -2.71 -1.77
N ALA A 58 29.73 -2.81 -2.93
CA ALA A 58 31.10 -3.29 -3.11
C ALA A 58 32.01 -2.83 -1.95
N ALA A 59 32.33 -3.74 -1.03
CA ALA A 59 33.44 -3.59 -0.11
C ALA A 59 34.51 -4.62 -0.45
N ARG A 60 35.53 -4.12 -1.15
CA ARG A 60 36.84 -4.73 -1.39
C ARG A 60 37.33 -5.55 -0.18
N MET A 61 37.70 -6.81 -0.39
CA MET A 61 38.81 -7.45 0.32
C MET A 61 39.59 -8.32 -0.66
N ASN A 62 40.49 -7.69 -1.42
CA ASN A 62 41.73 -8.35 -1.83
C ASN A 62 42.58 -8.40 -0.55
N VAL A 63 42.73 -9.59 0.04
CA VAL A 63 43.84 -9.87 0.94
C VAL A 63 44.84 -10.68 0.13
N ALA A 64 46.05 -10.13 0.09
CA ALA A 64 47.23 -10.61 -0.61
C ALA A 64 47.73 -11.96 -0.10
#